data_AF-A0A7X1BWD8-F1
#
_entry.id   AF-A0A7X1BWD8-F1
#
_cell.length_a   1.000
_cell.length_b   1.000
_cell.length_c   1.000
_cell.angle_alpha   90.00
_cell.angle_beta   90.00
_cell.angle_gamma   90.00
#
_symmetry.space_group_name_H-M   'P 1'
#
loop_
_entity.id
_entity.type
_entity.pdbx_description
1 polymer ?
#
loop_
_entity_poly.entity_id
_entity_poly.type
_entity_poly.pdbx_seq_one_letter_code
_entity_poly.pdbx_strand_id
1 'polypeptide(L)' 'MKIAAFDIGGTALKMGVVLPHGEIILTKSAEISGSDGEQI' A
#
# COMPACT_ATOMS: atom_id res chain seq x y z
N MET A 1 -6.18 -17.67 5.14
CA MET A 1 -5.94 -16.44 5.92
C MET A 1 -5.73 -15.29 4.94
N LYS A 2 -6.17 -14.07 5.24
CA LYS A 2 -6.00 -12.88 4.39
C LYS A 2 -5.18 -11.84 5.14
N ILE A 3 -4.14 -11.29 4.52
CA ILE A 3 -3.24 -10.30 5.11
C ILE A 3 -3.57 -8.94 4.49
N ALA A 4 -3.92 -7.95 5.30
CA ALA A 4 -3.98 -6.57 4.82
C ALA A 4 -2.54 -6.03 4.79
N ALA A 5 -2.07 -5.64 3.60
CA ALA A 5 -0.73 -5.12 3.37
C ALA A 5 -0.78 -3.63 3.03
N PHE A 6 0.21 -2.88 3.54
CA PHE A 6 0.37 -1.44 3.33
C PHE A 6 1.80 -1.16 2.88
N ASP A 7 1.93 -0.45 1.76
CA ASP A 7 3.19 0.08 1.24
C ASP A 7 3.08 1.61 1.23
N ILE A 8 3.84 2.23 2.13
CA ILE A 8 3.82 3.68 2.38
C ILE A 8 4.91 4.30 1.50
N GLY A 9 4.50 4.88 0.38
CA GLY A 9 5.37 5.62 -0.51
C GLY A 9 5.33 7.13 -0.25
N GLY A 10 6.30 7.84 -0.82
CA GLY A 10 6.42 9.28 -0.68
C GLY A 10 5.20 10.06 -1.18
N THR A 11 4.48 9.61 -2.19
CA THR A 11 3.33 10.35 -2.77
C THR A 11 2.02 9.57 -2.73
N ALA A 12 2.08 8.29 -2.36
CA ALA A 12 0.92 7.40 -2.39
C ALA A 12 1.01 6.32 -1.32
N LEU A 13 -0.14 5.99 -0.75
CA LEU A 13 -0.34 4.82 0.09
C LEU A 13 -0.95 3.70 -0.77
N LYS A 14 -0.17 2.64 -1.01
CA LYS A 14 -0.66 1.43 -1.66
C LYS A 14 -1.13 0.44 -0.60
N MET A 15 -2.27 -0.18 -0.86
CA MET A 15 -2.94 -1.10 0.03
C MET A 15 -3.34 -2.35 -0.75
N GLY A 16 -3.35 -3.49 -0.10
CA GLY A 16 -3.86 -4.71 -0.71
C GLY A 16 -4.21 -5.80 0.27
N VAL A 17 -4.89 -6.82 -0.25
CA VAL A 17 -5.09 -8.07 0.47
C VAL A 17 -4.22 -9.14 -0.17
N VAL A 18 -3.34 -9.74 0.62
CA VAL A 18 -2.34 -10.70 0.20
C VAL A 18 -2.61 -12.06 0.85
N LEU A 19 -2.48 -13.13 0.09
CA LEU A 19 -2.52 -14.50 0.59
C LEU A 19 -1.12 -14.91 1.10
N PRO A 20 -1.01 -15.89 2.02
CA PRO A 20 0.29 -16.28 2.59
C PRO A 20 1.35 -16.75 1.57
N HIS A 21 0.94 -17.18 0.38
CA HIS A 21 1.85 -17.55 -0.72
C HIS A 21 2.20 -16.38 -1.66
N GLY A 22 1.87 -15.15 -1.27
CA GLY A 22 2.26 -13.93 -1.98
C GLY A 22 1.31 -13.45 -3.08
N GLU A 23 0.19 -14.15 -3.35
CA GLU A 23 -0.81 -13.67 -4.31
C GLU A 23 -1.56 -12.45 -3.76
N ILE A 24 -1.67 -11.41 -4.58
CA ILE A 24 -2.45 -10.21 -4.29
C ILE A 24 -3.84 -10.38 -4.89
N ILE A 25 -4.87 -10.43 -4.04
CA ILE A 25 -6.26 -10.67 -4.46
C ILE A 25 -7.11 -9.40 -4.47
N LEU A 26 -6.59 -8.30 -3.91
CA LEU A 26 -7.20 -6.98 -3.97
C LEU A 26 -6.12 -5.91 -3.84
N THR A 27 -6.28 -4.81 -4.59
CA THR A 27 -5.44 -3.62 -4.47
C THR A 27 -6.30 -2.37 -4.33
N LYS A 28 -5.76 -1.37 -3.64
CA LYS A 28 -6.27 0.00 -3.59
C LYS A 28 -5.10 0.95 -3.44
N SER A 29 -5.19 2.12 -4.05
CA SER A 29 -4.20 3.18 -3.88
C SER A 29 -4.92 4.45 -3.45
N ALA A 30 -4.26 5.26 -2.63
CA ALA A 30 -4.68 6.61 -2.30
C ALA A 30 -3.50 7.56 -2.51
N GLU A 31 -3.74 8.67 -3.20
CA GLU A 31 -2.77 9.78 -3.24
C GLU A 31 -2.68 10.41 -1.86
N ILE A 32 -1.46 10.73 -1.42
CA ILE A 32 -1.22 11.44 -0.17
C ILE A 32 -0.79 12.86 -0.52
N SER A 33 -1.75 13.79 -0.42
CA SER A 33 -1.50 15.21 -0.67
C SER A 33 -0.64 15.82 0.44
N GLY A 34 0.37 16.60 0.06
CA GLY A 34 1.25 17.30 1.00
C GLY A 34 2.54 16.57 1.37
N SER A 35 2.80 15.42 0.76
CA SER A 35 4.09 14.74 0.85
C SER A 35 4.89 14.99 -0.44
N ASP A 36 6.09 15.55 -0.29
CA ASP A 36 7.08 15.77 -1.34
C ASP A 36 7.99 14.55 -1.56
N GLY A 37 7.76 13.48 -0.79
CA GLY A 37 8.55 12.25 -0.83
C GLY A 37 9.88 12.32 -0.09
N GLU A 38 10.17 13.42 0.63
CA GLU A 38 11.38 13.58 1.46
C GLU A 38 11.12 13.26 2.96
N GLN A 39 9.87 13.06 3.35
CA GLN A 39 9.50 12.76 4.74
C GLN A 39 9.58 11.25 5.01
N ILE A 40 10.53 10.86 5.87
CA ILE A 40 10.77 9.48 6.34
C ILE A 40 10.01 9.23 7.64
#